data_AF-A0A963EM79-F1
#
_entry.id   AF-A0A963EM79-F1
#
_cell.length_a   1.000
_cell.length_b   1.000
_cell.length_c   1.000
_cell.angle_alpha   90.00
_cell.angle_beta   90.00
_cell.angle_gamma   90.00
#
_symmetry.space_group_name_H-M   'P 1'
#
loop_
_entity.id
_entity.type
_entity.pdbx_description
1 polymer ?
#
loop_
_entity_poly.entity_id
_entity_poly.type
_entity_poly.pdbx_seq_one_letter_code
_entity_poly.pdbx_strand_id
1 'polypeptide(L)'
;MNRLMISGLLFLGSLSAGASQAHDGPEIQAITDDGRAVVLRKDHTWDFVEVQAGDPATSAVLTVTEVKEMHEACGLQIRLQNNMTHRIRSIVPRFSVYNDRNIEFDSKSQSFTAVKPTRSQYKRIQFNGIGCHEIKWVRVHDAARCTIGEVVDMFNEEEGQCLSYIYVEPSNLINISK
;
A
#
# COMPACT_ATOMS: atom_id res chain seq x y z
N MET A 1 -22.02 -28.51 -75.75
CA MET A 1 -20.75 -27.74 -75.68
C MET A 1 -20.56 -27.36 -74.22
N ASN A 2 -19.71 -28.09 -73.48
CA ASN A 2 -18.38 -27.65 -73.01
C ASN A 2 -18.42 -26.28 -72.29
N ARG A 3 -17.95 -26.07 -71.05
CA ARG A 3 -17.04 -26.78 -70.13
C ARG A 3 -17.04 -26.02 -68.76
N LEU A 4 -16.76 -26.75 -67.66
CA LEU A 4 -15.92 -26.43 -66.46
C LEU A 4 -16.05 -25.04 -65.78
N MET A 5 -15.84 -24.81 -64.47
CA MET A 5 -15.58 -25.51 -63.19
C MET A 5 -15.30 -24.36 -62.17
N ILE A 6 -15.06 -24.69 -60.88
CA ILE A 6 -14.55 -23.85 -59.75
C ILE A 6 -15.70 -23.27 -58.90
N SER A 7 -16.16 -23.91 -57.81
CA SER A 7 -15.49 -24.36 -56.56
C SER A 7 -15.01 -23.20 -55.68
N GLY A 8 -15.70 -22.99 -54.56
CA GLY A 8 -15.31 -22.04 -53.52
C GLY A 8 -16.26 -22.10 -52.32
N LEU A 9 -15.93 -22.96 -51.35
CA LEU A 9 -16.53 -23.00 -50.01
C LEU A 9 -16.36 -21.65 -49.30
N LEU A 10 -17.43 -21.16 -48.64
CA LEU A 10 -17.33 -20.18 -47.56
C LEU A 10 -18.07 -20.72 -46.34
N PHE A 11 -17.29 -21.24 -45.39
CA PHE A 11 -17.72 -21.55 -44.02
C PHE A 11 -17.97 -20.22 -43.28
N LEU A 12 -19.23 -19.90 -43.00
CA LEU A 12 -19.60 -18.83 -42.06
C LEU A 12 -19.58 -19.39 -40.64
N GLY A 13 -18.41 -19.31 -39.98
CA GLY A 13 -18.27 -19.53 -38.55
C GLY A 13 -18.68 -18.27 -37.80
N SER A 14 -19.85 -18.30 -37.14
CA SER A 14 -20.29 -17.26 -36.22
C SER A 14 -19.50 -17.36 -34.91
N LEU A 15 -18.53 -16.46 -34.71
CA LEU A 15 -17.95 -16.19 -33.39
C LEU A 15 -18.97 -15.44 -32.53
N SER A 16 -19.60 -16.15 -31.58
CA SER A 16 -20.30 -15.51 -30.47
C SER A 16 -19.26 -14.96 -29.50
N ALA A 17 -19.02 -13.65 -29.54
CA ALA A 17 -18.29 -12.94 -28.51
C ALA A 17 -19.08 -13.01 -27.19
N GLY A 18 -18.54 -13.74 -26.21
CA GLY A 18 -19.02 -13.68 -24.83
C GLY A 18 -18.67 -12.31 -24.25
N ALA A 19 -19.62 -11.39 -24.30
CA ALA A 19 -19.54 -10.15 -23.52
C ALA A 19 -19.82 -10.49 -22.05
N SER A 20 -18.78 -10.57 -21.23
CA SER A 20 -18.94 -10.56 -19.77
C SER A 20 -19.53 -9.21 -19.39
N GLN A 21 -20.79 -9.22 -18.95
CA GLN A 21 -21.47 -8.03 -18.44
C GLN A 21 -20.84 -7.67 -17.08
N ALA A 22 -20.31 -6.46 -16.97
CA ALA A 22 -19.93 -5.88 -15.69
C ALA A 22 -21.20 -5.64 -14.86
N HIS A 23 -21.32 -6.31 -13.72
CA HIS A 23 -22.45 -6.16 -12.81
C HIS A 23 -22.21 -4.95 -11.89
N ASP A 24 -22.84 -3.82 -12.23
CA ASP A 24 -22.77 -2.58 -11.47
C ASP A 24 -23.82 -2.57 -10.35
N GLY A 25 -23.36 -2.50 -9.11
CA GLY A 25 -24.19 -2.40 -7.92
C GLY A 25 -23.32 -2.22 -6.68
N PRO A 26 -23.88 -1.77 -5.54
CA PRO A 26 -23.07 -1.22 -4.46
C PRO A 26 -22.10 -2.27 -3.91
N GLU A 27 -20.80 -2.00 -4.09
CA GLU A 27 -19.69 -2.75 -3.51
C GLU A 27 -19.52 -2.33 -2.04
N ILE A 28 -19.45 -3.31 -1.13
CA ILE A 28 -19.28 -3.04 0.30
C ILE A 28 -17.79 -3.12 0.62
N GLN A 29 -17.24 -2.08 1.25
CA GLN A 29 -15.88 -2.09 1.76
C GLN A 29 -15.86 -2.62 3.19
N ALA A 30 -14.92 -3.50 3.50
CA ALA A 30 -14.69 -4.03 4.84
C ALA A 30 -13.19 -4.12 5.16
N ILE A 31 -12.88 -4.30 6.44
CA ILE A 31 -11.51 -4.49 6.94
C ILE A 31 -11.42 -5.91 7.51
N THR A 32 -10.43 -6.69 7.10
CA THR A 32 -10.14 -8.02 7.64
C THR A 32 -9.57 -7.92 9.06
N ASP A 33 -9.49 -9.04 9.76
CA ASP A 33 -8.89 -9.15 11.09
C ASP A 33 -7.38 -8.82 11.11
N ASP A 34 -6.68 -9.12 10.02
CA ASP A 34 -5.30 -8.65 9.77
C ASP A 34 -5.22 -7.20 9.27
N GLY A 35 -6.37 -6.54 9.14
CA GLY A 35 -6.55 -5.12 8.86
C GLY A 35 -6.40 -4.71 7.40
N ARG A 36 -6.35 -5.65 6.46
CA ARG A 36 -6.39 -5.34 5.02
C ARG A 36 -7.79 -4.91 4.60
N ALA A 37 -7.88 -3.90 3.74
CA ALA A 37 -9.15 -3.52 3.14
C ALA A 37 -9.56 -4.56 2.09
N VAL A 38 -10.83 -4.93 2.08
CA VAL A 38 -11.43 -5.85 1.11
C VAL A 38 -12.69 -5.23 0.51
N VAL A 39 -12.91 -5.50 -0.76
CA VAL A 39 -14.19 -5.23 -1.44
C VAL A 39 -14.97 -6.53 -1.46
N LEU A 40 -16.14 -6.50 -0.83
CA LEU A 40 -17.11 -7.58 -0.91
C LEU A 40 -17.99 -7.35 -2.14
N ARG A 41 -17.91 -8.28 -3.09
CA ARG A 41 -18.70 -8.26 -4.31
C ARG A 41 -20.06 -8.93 -4.08
N LYS A 42 -21.00 -8.65 -4.99
CA LYS A 42 -22.35 -9.25 -4.95
C LYS A 42 -22.37 -10.75 -5.25
N ASP A 43 -21.38 -11.26 -5.96
CA ASP A 43 -21.24 -12.68 -6.27
C ASP A 43 -20.68 -13.49 -5.10
N HIS A 44 -20.65 -12.90 -3.90
CA HIS A 44 -20.10 -13.48 -2.68
C HIS A 44 -18.60 -13.78 -2.73
N THR A 45 -17.91 -13.24 -3.74
CA THR A 45 -16.46 -13.19 -3.75
C THR A 45 -15.97 -11.91 -3.08
N TRP A 46 -14.71 -11.90 -2.71
CA TRP A 46 -14.06 -10.75 -2.14
C TRP A 46 -12.67 -10.63 -2.74
N ASP A 47 -12.25 -9.38 -2.94
CA ASP A 47 -10.90 -9.06 -3.38
C ASP A 47 -10.25 -8.16 -2.33
N PHE A 48 -8.94 -8.32 -2.13
CA PHE A 48 -8.18 -7.32 -1.41
C PHE A 48 -8.22 -6.01 -2.20
N VAL A 49 -8.57 -4.93 -1.51
CA VAL A 49 -8.27 -3.60 -2.01
C VAL A 49 -6.76 -3.46 -1.87
N GLU A 50 -6.05 -3.69 -2.97
CA GLU A 50 -4.70 -3.17 -3.10
C GLU A 50 -4.82 -1.65 -2.89
N VAL A 51 -4.40 -1.17 -1.72
CA VAL A 51 -4.12 0.24 -1.55
C VAL A 51 -3.01 0.54 -2.53
N GLN A 52 -3.39 0.99 -3.73
CA GLN A 52 -2.45 1.32 -4.79
C GLN A 52 -1.35 2.15 -4.15
N ALA A 53 -0.13 1.61 -4.19
CA ALA A 53 1.03 2.33 -3.73
C ALA A 53 1.08 3.59 -4.59
N GLY A 54 0.80 4.76 -3.99
CA GLY A 54 0.65 6.02 -4.72
C GLY A 54 1.87 6.32 -5.60
N ASP A 55 1.76 7.23 -6.55
CA ASP A 55 2.91 7.54 -7.40
C ASP A 55 4.10 8.05 -6.53
N PRO A 56 5.26 7.34 -6.51
CA PRO A 56 6.40 7.76 -5.70
C PRO A 56 6.92 9.14 -6.10
N ALA A 57 6.69 9.59 -7.33
CA ALA A 57 7.09 10.92 -7.78
C ALA A 57 6.29 12.05 -7.14
N THR A 58 5.10 11.76 -6.59
CA THR A 58 4.20 12.75 -6.00
C THR A 58 3.81 12.44 -4.56
N SER A 59 4.55 11.55 -3.89
CA SER A 59 4.25 11.10 -2.52
C SER A 59 5.37 11.39 -1.51
N ALA A 60 5.09 11.19 -0.23
CA ALA A 60 6.09 10.99 0.81
C ALA A 60 6.61 9.54 0.72
N VAL A 61 7.78 9.35 0.14
CA VAL A 61 8.38 8.02 -0.07
C VAL A 61 9.07 7.56 1.21
N LEU A 62 8.60 6.44 1.76
CA LEU A 62 9.15 5.77 2.92
C LEU A 62 9.99 4.58 2.48
N THR A 63 11.30 4.65 2.78
CA THR A 63 12.27 3.60 2.45
C THR A 63 12.89 3.05 3.74
N VAL A 64 13.03 1.73 3.86
CA VAL A 64 13.88 1.11 4.89
C VAL A 64 15.33 1.15 4.42
N THR A 65 16.19 1.84 5.15
CA THR A 65 17.61 2.03 4.79
C THR A 65 18.57 1.14 5.58
N GLU A 66 18.13 0.62 6.74
CA GLU A 66 18.91 -0.28 7.57
C GLU A 66 17.97 -1.14 8.42
N VAL A 67 18.33 -2.41 8.60
CA VAL A 67 17.76 -3.32 9.60
C VAL A 67 18.91 -3.77 10.49
N LYS A 68 18.78 -3.55 11.80
CA LYS A 68 19.83 -3.82 12.78
C LYS A 68 19.33 -4.75 13.88
N GLU A 69 19.88 -5.96 13.87
CA GLU A 69 19.72 -6.91 14.98
C GLU A 69 20.43 -6.38 16.23
N MET A 70 19.74 -6.44 17.36
CA MET A 70 20.23 -6.03 18.68
C MET A 70 19.89 -7.12 19.71
N HIS A 71 20.46 -7.04 20.90
CA HIS A 71 20.11 -7.99 21.97
C HIS A 71 18.64 -7.82 22.34
N GLU A 72 17.83 -8.85 22.07
CA GLU A 72 16.37 -8.87 22.28
C GLU A 72 15.65 -7.67 21.65
N ALA A 73 16.11 -7.16 20.52
CA ALA A 73 15.46 -6.05 19.85
C ALA A 73 15.80 -5.99 18.35
N CYS A 74 14.90 -5.38 17.59
CA CYS A 74 15.14 -5.05 16.19
C CYS A 74 15.04 -3.54 15.96
N GLY A 75 16.07 -2.96 15.35
CA GLY A 75 16.10 -1.57 14.92
C GLY A 75 15.85 -1.43 13.42
N LEU A 76 14.86 -0.64 13.03
CA LEU A 76 14.63 -0.25 11.64
C LEU A 76 15.00 1.21 11.44
N GLN A 77 15.95 1.51 10.56
CA GLN A 77 16.17 2.88 10.09
C GLN A 77 15.31 3.12 8.85
N ILE A 78 14.45 4.12 8.94
CA ILE A 78 13.57 4.54 7.87
C ILE A 78 13.92 5.96 7.40
N ARG A 79 13.80 6.18 6.10
CA ARG A 79 13.91 7.49 5.46
C ARG A 79 12.54 7.85 4.92
N LEU A 80 12.05 9.05 5.25
CA LEU A 80 10.91 9.65 4.58
C LEU A 80 11.40 10.79 3.69
N GLN A 81 11.25 10.65 2.37
CA GLN A 81 11.56 11.65 1.36
C GLN A 81 10.29 12.31 0.88
N ASN A 82 10.22 13.64 0.93
CA ASN A 82 9.06 14.37 0.47
C ASN A 82 9.19 14.71 -1.03
N ASN A 83 8.54 13.96 -1.91
CA ASN A 83 8.50 14.26 -3.34
C ASN A 83 7.31 15.14 -3.74
N MET A 84 6.42 15.48 -2.79
CA MET A 84 5.34 16.42 -3.04
C MET A 84 5.85 17.86 -3.22
N THR A 85 5.05 18.68 -3.88
CA THR A 85 5.26 20.14 -3.98
C THR A 85 4.99 20.86 -2.67
N HIS A 86 4.28 20.22 -1.73
CA HIS A 86 3.91 20.79 -0.44
C HIS A 86 4.83 20.31 0.69
N ARG A 87 5.05 21.18 1.68
CA ARG A 87 5.79 20.82 2.89
C ARG A 87 4.93 19.93 3.79
N ILE A 88 5.50 18.83 4.27
CA ILE A 88 4.93 18.05 5.36
C ILE A 88 5.23 18.80 6.66
N ARG A 89 4.20 19.36 7.30
CA ARG A 89 4.36 19.98 8.63
C ARG A 89 4.43 18.89 9.70
N SER A 90 3.54 17.91 9.63
CA SER A 90 3.50 16.72 10.49
C SER A 90 2.89 15.55 9.73
N ILE A 91 3.42 14.36 9.92
CA ILE A 91 2.77 13.08 9.58
C ILE A 91 3.31 12.01 10.52
N VAL A 92 2.43 11.13 11.00
CA VAL A 92 2.77 10.17 12.06
C VAL A 92 2.28 8.76 11.70
N PRO A 93 2.92 8.09 10.73
CA PRO A 93 2.62 6.69 10.45
C PRO A 93 2.91 5.78 11.65
N ARG A 94 2.12 4.71 11.75
CA ARG A 94 2.30 3.61 12.70
C ARG A 94 2.92 2.40 12.01
N PHE A 95 3.84 1.74 12.71
CA PHE A 95 4.59 0.58 12.25
C PHE A 95 4.31 -0.58 13.19
N SER A 96 3.54 -1.56 12.73
CA SER A 96 3.29 -2.81 13.46
C SER A 96 4.20 -3.90 12.94
N VAL A 97 4.84 -4.66 13.82
CA VAL A 97 5.67 -5.82 13.46
C VAL A 97 4.92 -7.11 13.76
N TYR A 98 4.99 -8.05 12.81
CA TYR A 98 4.30 -9.33 12.90
C TYR A 98 5.31 -10.47 12.83
N ASN A 99 5.08 -11.50 13.65
CA ASN A 99 5.89 -12.71 13.64
C ASN A 99 5.42 -13.72 12.57
N ASP A 100 5.99 -14.92 12.59
CA ASP A 100 5.68 -16.03 11.67
C ASP A 100 4.27 -16.57 11.77
N ARG A 101 3.62 -16.37 12.91
CA ARG A 101 2.22 -16.74 13.16
C ARG A 101 1.26 -15.60 12.82
N ASN A 102 1.75 -14.53 12.18
CA ASN A 102 0.98 -13.34 11.84
C ASN A 102 0.36 -12.64 13.05
N ILE A 103 0.99 -12.75 14.22
CA ILE A 103 0.56 -12.08 15.45
C ILE A 103 1.30 -10.75 15.54
N GLU A 104 0.57 -9.65 15.70
CA GLU A 104 1.18 -8.35 16.01
C GLU A 104 1.92 -8.44 17.34
N PHE A 105 3.23 -8.17 17.31
CA PHE A 105 4.07 -8.23 18.50
C PHE A 105 4.19 -6.85 19.17
N ASP A 106 4.45 -5.81 18.39
CA ASP A 106 4.58 -4.43 18.87
C ASP A 106 4.18 -3.46 17.74
N SER A 107 3.77 -2.25 18.13
CA SER A 107 3.33 -1.20 17.23
C SER A 107 3.84 0.16 17.71
N LYS A 108 4.54 0.88 16.83
CA LYS A 108 5.20 2.16 17.14
C LYS A 108 4.77 3.24 16.16
N SER A 109 4.37 4.41 16.67
CA SER A 109 4.17 5.61 15.85
C SER A 109 5.49 6.36 15.67
N GLN A 110 5.79 6.78 14.44
CA GLN A 110 6.98 7.58 14.14
C GLN A 110 6.60 8.90 13.48
N SER A 111 6.88 10.01 14.17
CA SER A 111 6.62 11.35 13.63
C SER A 111 7.70 11.81 12.66
N PHE A 112 7.26 12.40 11.56
CA PHE A 112 8.06 13.18 10.62
C PHE A 112 7.50 14.59 10.58
N THR A 113 8.36 15.58 10.85
CA THR A 113 7.94 16.96 11.02
C THR A 113 8.78 17.88 10.17
N ALA A 114 8.15 18.96 9.68
CA ALA A 114 8.83 20.02 8.97
C ALA A 114 9.59 19.60 7.69
N VAL A 115 9.26 18.46 7.06
CA VAL A 115 9.94 17.93 5.88
C VAL A 115 9.58 18.75 4.64
N LYS A 116 10.53 19.58 4.18
CA LYS A 116 10.38 20.42 2.97
C LYS A 116 10.33 19.55 1.70
N PRO A 117 9.71 20.03 0.61
CA PRO A 117 9.82 19.40 -0.71
C PRO A 117 11.27 19.06 -1.05
N THR A 118 11.47 17.92 -1.70
CA THR A 118 12.75 17.33 -2.13
C THR A 118 13.72 16.98 -0.99
N ARG A 119 13.33 17.16 0.27
CA ARG A 119 14.17 16.83 1.44
C ARG A 119 13.75 15.50 2.05
N SER A 120 14.70 14.89 2.75
CA SER A 120 14.53 13.64 3.46
C SER A 120 14.73 13.83 4.95
N GLN A 121 14.06 13.01 5.75
CA GLN A 121 14.31 12.86 7.17
C GLN A 121 14.51 11.38 7.51
N TYR A 122 15.50 11.08 8.34
CA TYR A 122 15.80 9.73 8.81
C TYR A 122 15.32 9.55 10.24
N LYS A 123 14.75 8.40 10.55
CA LYS A 123 14.30 8.01 11.88
C LYS A 123 14.68 6.55 12.14
N ARG A 124 14.91 6.22 13.40
CA ARG A 124 15.12 4.83 13.83
C ARG A 124 13.97 4.43 14.75
N ILE A 125 13.34 3.32 14.42
CA ILE A 125 12.30 2.68 15.24
C ILE A 125 12.93 1.44 15.87
N GLN A 126 12.72 1.25 17.17
CA GLN A 126 13.21 0.09 17.90
C GLN A 126 12.04 -0.69 18.50
N PHE A 127 11.94 -1.95 18.11
CA PHE A 127 11.01 -2.94 18.66
C PHE A 127 11.77 -3.81 19.67
N ASN A 128 11.34 -3.79 20.93
CA ASN A 128 12.01 -4.51 22.02
C ASN A 128 11.29 -5.83 22.29
N GLY A 129 12.02 -6.85 22.71
CA GLY A 129 11.49 -8.19 22.98
C GLY A 129 11.34 -9.08 21.75
N ILE A 130 11.74 -8.60 20.56
CA ILE A 130 11.69 -9.36 19.30
C ILE A 130 12.94 -9.08 18.48
N GLY A 131 13.65 -10.13 18.07
CA GLY A 131 14.79 -10.04 17.15
C GLY A 131 14.34 -9.78 15.71
N CYS A 132 15.24 -9.23 14.88
CA CYS A 132 14.89 -8.94 13.48
C CYS A 132 14.55 -10.22 12.69
N HIS A 133 15.21 -11.34 13.01
CA HIS A 133 14.94 -12.64 12.38
C HIS A 133 13.54 -13.23 12.68
N GLU A 134 12.90 -12.77 13.75
CA GLU A 134 11.56 -13.20 14.17
C GLU A 134 10.46 -12.39 13.48
N ILE A 135 10.76 -11.16 13.05
CA ILE A 135 9.83 -10.30 12.32
C ILE A 135 9.70 -10.83 10.88
N LYS A 136 8.48 -11.22 10.49
CA LYS A 136 8.19 -11.64 9.12
C LYS A 136 7.74 -10.51 8.23
N TRP A 137 7.00 -9.56 8.76
CA TRP A 137 6.64 -8.37 8.01
C TRP A 137 6.31 -7.20 8.92
N VAL A 138 6.36 -6.01 8.33
CA VAL A 138 6.06 -4.74 8.96
C VAL A 138 4.91 -4.09 8.22
N ARG A 139 3.88 -3.71 8.96
CA ARG A 139 2.74 -2.96 8.43
C ARG A 139 2.90 -1.48 8.71
N VAL A 140 2.70 -0.64 7.69
CA VAL A 140 2.67 0.82 7.79
C VAL A 140 1.22 1.28 7.65
N HIS A 141 0.61 1.64 8.77
CA HIS A 141 -0.80 2.05 8.80
C HIS A 141 -0.98 3.30 9.65
N ASP A 142 -2.23 3.73 9.80
CA ASP A 142 -2.63 4.81 10.71
C ASP A 142 -1.67 6.01 10.70
N ALA A 143 -1.72 6.81 9.62
CA ALA A 143 -0.94 8.02 9.47
C ALA A 143 -1.72 9.27 9.95
N ALA A 144 -2.50 9.13 11.02
CA ALA A 144 -3.44 10.15 11.46
C ALA A 144 -2.78 11.47 11.89
N ARG A 145 -3.60 12.52 11.92
CA ARG A 145 -3.26 13.89 12.36
C ARG A 145 -2.11 14.48 11.55
N CYS A 146 -2.16 14.32 10.24
CA CYS A 146 -1.15 14.92 9.37
C CYS A 146 -1.51 16.35 9.00
N THR A 147 -0.50 17.11 8.60
CA THR A 147 -0.69 18.45 8.04
C THR A 147 0.29 18.61 6.91
N ILE A 148 -0.24 18.74 5.70
CA ILE A 148 0.52 18.79 4.45
C ILE A 148 0.17 20.10 3.75
N GLY A 149 1.14 21.01 3.68
CA GLY A 149 0.98 22.33 3.07
C GLY A 149 -0.25 23.07 3.61
N GLU A 150 -1.16 23.38 2.69
CA GLU A 150 -2.50 23.93 2.91
C GLU A 150 -3.59 22.97 2.39
N VAL A 151 -3.19 21.76 1.95
CA VAL A 151 -4.08 20.79 1.29
C VAL A 151 -4.68 19.78 2.27
N VAL A 152 -3.99 19.50 3.38
CA VAL A 152 -4.49 18.64 4.45
C VAL A 152 -4.24 19.32 5.79
N ASP A 153 -5.29 19.41 6.59
CA ASP A 153 -5.28 19.90 7.96
C ASP A 153 -5.63 18.78 8.93
N MET A 154 -4.91 18.69 10.05
CA MET A 154 -5.01 17.55 10.97
C MET A 154 -6.38 17.43 11.66
N PHE A 155 -7.17 18.51 11.67
CA PHE A 155 -8.50 18.52 12.29
C PHE A 155 -9.61 18.23 11.29
N ASN A 156 -9.32 18.25 10.00
CA ASN A 156 -10.29 18.13 8.91
C ASN A 156 -9.91 17.04 7.89
N GLU A 157 -8.94 16.18 8.21
CA GLU A 157 -8.55 15.08 7.34
C GLU A 157 -9.67 14.02 7.25
N GLU A 158 -9.84 13.44 6.07
CA GLU A 158 -10.66 12.25 5.89
C GLU A 158 -9.90 11.00 6.36
N GLU A 159 -10.64 9.96 6.74
CA GLU A 159 -10.02 8.69 7.17
C GLU A 159 -9.12 8.12 6.07
N GLY A 160 -7.88 7.79 6.42
CA GLY A 160 -6.90 7.25 5.47
C GLY A 160 -6.28 8.29 4.52
N GLN A 161 -6.75 9.55 4.51
CA GLN A 161 -6.23 10.59 3.61
C GLN A 161 -4.72 10.79 3.79
N CYS A 162 -4.24 10.88 5.02
CA CYS A 162 -2.81 11.03 5.29
C CYS A 162 -1.98 9.83 4.86
N LEU A 163 -2.52 8.62 5.02
CA LEU A 163 -1.84 7.40 4.60
C LEU A 163 -1.77 7.29 3.07
N SER A 164 -2.72 7.92 2.35
CA SER A 164 -2.69 7.99 0.88
C SER A 164 -1.48 8.75 0.34
N TYR A 165 -0.98 9.76 1.08
CA TYR A 165 0.22 10.53 0.72
C TYR A 165 1.54 9.82 0.98
N ILE A 166 1.52 8.68 1.68
CA ILE A 166 2.73 7.88 1.92
C ILE A 166 2.86 6.86 0.79
N TYR A 167 4.03 6.73 0.20
CA TYR A 167 4.39 5.57 -0.62
C TYR A 167 5.39 4.73 0.16
N VAL A 168 5.10 3.45 0.38
CA VAL A 168 6.04 2.54 1.02
C VAL A 168 6.83 1.82 -0.06
N GLU A 169 8.12 2.11 -0.15
CA GLU A 169 9.01 1.48 -1.12
C GLU A 169 9.30 0.04 -0.68
N PRO A 170 9.11 -0.96 -1.56
CA PRO A 170 9.50 -2.34 -1.26
C PRO A 170 10.96 -2.43 -0.85
N SER A 171 11.26 -3.23 0.18
CA SER A 171 12.61 -3.40 0.69
C SER A 171 13.08 -4.85 0.53
N ASN A 172 14.36 -5.02 0.22
CA ASN A 172 15.06 -6.30 0.25
C ASN A 172 15.62 -6.64 1.64
N LEU A 173 15.51 -5.72 2.61
CA LEU A 173 16.03 -5.90 3.98
C LEU A 173 14.99 -6.50 4.92
N ILE A 174 13.72 -6.13 4.73
CA ILE A 174 12.59 -6.62 5.51
C ILE A 174 11.30 -6.48 4.67
N ASN A 175 10.37 -7.41 4.81
CA ASN A 175 9.07 -7.29 4.15
C ASN A 175 8.28 -6.16 4.82
N ILE A 176 7.93 -5.12 4.07
CA ILE A 176 7.22 -3.94 4.56
C ILE A 176 6.19 -3.49 3.54
N SER A 177 4.97 -3.25 4.00
CA SER A 177 3.85 -2.77 3.17
C SER A 177 2.91 -1.90 3.98
N LYS A 178 1.93 -1.29 3.33
CA LYS A 178 0.77 -0.71 4.03
C LYS A 178 -0.16 -1.80 4.58
#